data_AF-A0A1J3IUK9-F1
#
_entry.id   AF-A0A1J3IUK9-F1
#
_cell.length_a   1.000
_cell.length_b   1.000
_cell.length_c   1.000
_cell.angle_alpha   90.00
_cell.angle_beta   90.00
_cell.angle_gamma   90.00
#
_symmetry.space_group_name_H-M   'P 1'
#
loop_
_entity.id
_entity.type
_entity.pdbx_description
1 polymer ?
#
loop_
_entity_poly.entity_id
_entity_poly.type
_entity_poly.pdbx_seq_one_letter_code
_entity_poly.pdbx_strand_id
1 'polypeptide(L)'
;MALRLSFLALFLFTTALSFCLVVSASLVEGKVSCFDCPNDYDYSGIMISVSCGHTKTQFTVSTDKKGEFRSELPSRDKTNCEAELKGSFKQLYASAKNVKSKIVNLAGDKYGLSSKLIFLKSCPRSLGSFGSSKTVDLPVPPEWGLAPTSYYLPFLPIIGIP
;
A
#
# COMPACT_ATOMS: atom_id res chain seq x y z
N MET A 1 -37.58 -37.75 44.79
CA MET A 1 -36.20 -37.23 44.63
C MET A 1 -35.48 -37.73 43.37
N ALA A 2 -36.09 -38.56 42.51
CA ALA A 2 -35.46 -39.07 41.29
C ALA A 2 -35.47 -38.09 40.09
N LEU A 3 -36.41 -37.14 40.07
CA LEU A 3 -36.58 -36.22 38.93
C LEU A 3 -35.50 -35.13 38.83
N ARG A 4 -34.77 -34.83 39.93
CA ARG A 4 -33.74 -33.78 39.96
C ARG A 4 -32.36 -34.28 39.52
N LEU A 5 -32.10 -35.58 39.59
CA LEU A 5 -30.85 -36.17 39.11
C LEU A 5 -30.82 -36.30 37.58
N SER A 6 -31.97 -36.49 36.94
CA SER A 6 -32.07 -36.61 35.48
C SER A 6 -31.78 -35.30 34.74
N PHE A 7 -32.12 -34.15 35.34
CA PHE A 7 -31.83 -32.84 34.76
C PHE A 7 -30.35 -32.45 34.88
N LEU A 8 -29.66 -32.91 35.93
CA LEU A 8 -28.21 -32.71 36.08
C LEU A 8 -27.39 -33.61 35.15
N ALA A 9 -27.88 -34.82 34.87
CA ALA A 9 -27.24 -35.73 33.91
C ALA A 9 -27.35 -35.24 32.46
N LEU A 10 -28.45 -34.59 32.09
CA LEU A 10 -28.64 -34.06 30.74
C LEU A 10 -27.86 -32.76 30.47
N PHE A 11 -27.53 -31.99 31.53
CA PHE A 11 -26.85 -30.70 31.39
C PHE A 11 -25.32 -30.80 31.23
N LEU A 12 -24.73 -31.98 31.47
CA LEU A 12 -23.28 -32.19 31.40
C LEU A 12 -22.78 -32.68 30.03
N PHE A 13 -23.65 -32.82 29.03
CA PHE A 13 -23.29 -33.38 27.71
C PHE A 13 -23.30 -32.36 26.55
N THR A 14 -23.16 -31.07 26.85
CA THR A 14 -23.09 -29.98 25.85
C THR A 14 -21.80 -29.17 25.97
N THR A 15 -20.66 -29.81 26.20
CA THR A 15 -19.37 -29.17 25.93
C THR A 15 -19.15 -29.18 24.43
N ALA A 16 -19.66 -28.15 23.76
CA ALA A 16 -19.40 -27.87 22.37
C ALA A 16 -17.88 -27.82 22.16
N LEU A 17 -17.36 -28.79 21.43
CA LEU A 17 -15.98 -28.84 20.98
C LEU A 17 -15.83 -27.76 19.91
N SER A 18 -15.58 -26.52 20.35
CA SER A 18 -15.25 -25.41 19.47
C SER A 18 -13.87 -25.70 18.89
N PHE A 19 -13.83 -26.39 17.75
CA PHE A 19 -12.63 -26.49 16.93
C PHE A 19 -12.36 -25.10 16.36
N CYS A 20 -11.63 -24.27 17.10
CA CYS A 20 -10.96 -23.12 16.51
C CYS A 20 -9.93 -23.67 15.53
N LEU A 21 -10.31 -23.76 14.25
CA LEU A 21 -9.35 -23.83 13.16
C LEU A 21 -8.55 -22.52 13.21
N VAL A 22 -7.44 -22.52 13.94
CA VAL A 22 -6.48 -21.43 13.91
C VAL A 22 -5.85 -21.48 12.53
N VAL A 23 -6.46 -20.79 11.58
CA VAL A 23 -5.81 -20.49 10.30
C VAL A 23 -4.63 -19.58 10.67
N SER A 24 -3.44 -20.17 10.73
CA SER A 24 -2.19 -19.45 10.93
C SER A 24 -1.95 -18.57 9.70
N ALA A 25 -2.43 -17.32 9.77
CA ALA A 25 -2.16 -16.30 8.77
C ALA A 25 -0.73 -15.78 8.98
N SER A 26 0.07 -15.77 7.91
CA SER A 26 1.40 -15.17 7.95
C SER A 26 1.27 -13.66 7.89
N LEU A 27 1.72 -12.99 8.94
CA LEU A 27 1.58 -11.55 9.09
C LEU A 27 2.91 -10.86 8.75
N VAL A 28 2.83 -9.86 7.87
CA VAL A 28 3.91 -8.93 7.59
C VAL A 28 3.71 -7.69 8.43
N GLU A 29 4.74 -7.33 9.18
CA GLU A 29 4.82 -6.06 9.89
C GLU A 29 5.93 -5.20 9.28
N GLY A 30 5.62 -3.93 9.03
CA GLY A 30 6.57 -3.00 8.48
C GLY A 30 6.32 -1.58 8.96
N LYS A 31 7.34 -0.74 8.80
CA LYS A 31 7.29 0.67 9.18
C LYS A 31 7.93 1.53 8.11
N VAL A 32 7.26 2.62 7.76
CA VAL A 32 7.81 3.66 6.90
C VAL A 32 8.57 4.69 7.73
N SER A 33 9.56 5.32 7.11
CA SER A 33 10.32 6.41 7.70
C SER A 33 10.27 7.64 6.79
N CYS A 34 10.30 8.82 7.39
CA CYS A 34 10.42 10.07 6.65
C CYS A 34 11.79 10.68 6.88
N PHE A 35 12.38 11.24 5.83
CA PHE A 35 13.70 11.86 5.89
C PHE A 35 13.67 13.32 6.34
N ASP A 36 12.65 14.09 5.93
CA ASP A 36 12.55 15.55 6.11
C ASP A 36 11.26 15.97 6.84
N CYS A 37 10.65 15.05 7.59
CA CYS A 37 9.44 15.33 8.35
C CYS A 37 9.76 15.93 9.73
N PRO A 38 8.87 16.79 10.27
CA PRO A 38 8.93 17.20 11.66
C PRO A 38 8.69 16.00 12.59
N ASN A 39 9.09 16.14 13.86
CA ASN A 39 9.02 15.05 14.85
C ASN A 39 7.60 14.52 15.11
N ASP A 40 6.58 15.35 14.90
CA ASP A 40 5.15 15.07 15.13
C ASP A 40 4.37 14.77 13.84
N TYR A 41 5.07 14.40 12.76
CA TYR A 41 4.43 14.11 11.49
C TYR A 41 3.44 12.95 11.58
N ASP A 42 2.24 13.15 11.02
CA ASP A 42 1.23 12.12 10.89
C ASP A 42 1.50 11.25 9.65
N TYR A 43 1.88 10.00 9.90
CA TYR A 43 2.16 9.00 8.87
C TYR A 43 0.90 8.26 8.38
N SER A 44 -0.29 8.61 8.87
CA SER A 44 -1.53 7.92 8.53
C SER A 44 -1.85 8.00 7.03
N GLY A 45 -2.34 6.89 6.46
CA GLY A 45 -2.86 6.88 5.09
C GLY A 45 -1.76 6.90 4.02
N ILE A 46 -0.54 6.48 4.34
CA ILE A 46 0.48 6.17 3.35
C ILE A 46 0.18 4.76 2.82
N MET A 47 0.01 4.64 1.52
CA MET A 47 -0.35 3.41 0.84
C MET A 47 0.91 2.60 0.54
N ILE A 48 0.94 1.39 1.09
CA ILE A 48 1.97 0.37 0.84
C ILE A 48 1.34 -0.76 0.08
N SER A 49 2.00 -1.18 -0.98
CA SER A 49 1.57 -2.30 -1.76
C SER A 49 2.43 -3.52 -1.50
N VAL A 50 1.81 -4.65 -1.23
CA VAL A 50 2.45 -5.95 -1.02
C VAL A 50 2.14 -6.85 -2.21
N SER A 51 3.19 -7.41 -2.81
CA SER A 51 3.09 -8.31 -3.97
C SER A 51 4.06 -9.46 -3.82
N CYS A 52 3.69 -10.67 -4.27
CA CYS A 52 4.55 -11.85 -4.26
C CYS A 52 4.71 -12.40 -5.68
N GLY A 53 5.93 -12.77 -6.06
CA GLY A 53 6.31 -12.99 -7.46
C GLY A 53 5.53 -14.06 -8.23
N HIS A 54 4.88 -15.00 -7.54
CA HIS A 54 4.10 -16.07 -8.18
C HIS A 54 2.61 -15.73 -8.35
N THR A 55 2.15 -14.61 -7.81
CA THR A 55 0.75 -14.19 -7.91
C THR A 55 0.64 -12.81 -8.55
N LYS A 56 -0.35 -12.62 -9.44
CA LYS A 56 -0.72 -11.27 -9.92
C LYS A 56 -1.45 -10.45 -8.86
N THR A 57 -1.60 -10.99 -7.66
CA THR A 57 -2.36 -10.36 -6.58
C THR A 57 -1.47 -9.35 -5.88
N GLN A 58 -1.85 -8.10 -6.02
CA GLN A 58 -1.24 -6.98 -5.33
C GLN A 58 -2.24 -6.47 -4.30
N PHE A 59 -1.84 -6.46 -3.03
CA PHE A 59 -2.66 -5.92 -1.95
C PHE A 59 -2.15 -4.54 -1.59
N THR A 60 -3.05 -3.61 -1.27
CA THR A 60 -2.67 -2.29 -0.78
C THR A 60 -3.16 -2.13 0.64
N VAL A 61 -2.28 -1.70 1.52
CA VAL A 61 -2.57 -1.43 2.93
C VAL A 61 -2.17 0.01 3.25
N SER A 62 -2.87 0.64 4.18
CA SER A 62 -2.52 1.97 4.68
C SER A 62 -1.77 1.88 6.00
N THR A 63 -0.82 2.78 6.20
CA THR A 63 -0.13 2.96 7.48
C THR A 63 -1.00 3.67 8.53
N ASP A 64 -0.66 3.43 9.79
CA ASP A 64 -1.21 4.17 10.93
C ASP A 64 -0.46 5.49 11.18
N LYS A 65 -0.83 6.20 12.26
CA LYS A 65 -0.22 7.47 12.67
C LYS A 65 1.28 7.38 12.95
N LYS A 66 1.79 6.20 13.31
CA LYS A 66 3.21 5.93 13.60
C LYS A 66 3.97 5.46 12.36
N GLY A 67 3.28 5.27 11.23
CA GLY A 67 3.85 4.77 9.99
C GLY A 67 3.95 3.25 9.96
N GLU A 68 3.30 2.55 10.89
CA GLU A 68 3.29 1.10 10.98
C GLU A 68 2.17 0.54 10.11
N PHE A 69 2.43 -0.57 9.44
CA PHE A 69 1.44 -1.29 8.65
C PHE A 69 1.53 -2.79 8.90
N ARG A 70 0.39 -3.45 8.71
CA ARG A 70 0.24 -4.89 8.82
C ARG A 70 -0.50 -5.43 7.60
N SER A 71 -0.05 -6.56 7.09
CA SER A 71 -0.69 -7.22 5.94
C SER A 71 -0.57 -8.73 6.07
N GLU A 72 -1.62 -9.45 5.69
CA GLU A 72 -1.58 -10.90 5.59
C GLU A 72 -0.95 -11.30 4.26
N LEU A 73 0.01 -12.23 4.32
CA LEU A 73 0.54 -12.85 3.11
C LEU A 73 -0.37 -13.98 2.65
N PRO A 74 -0.52 -14.16 1.33
CA PRO A 74 -1.26 -15.30 0.80
C PRO A 74 -0.61 -16.61 1.24
N SER A 75 -1.40 -17.51 1.83
CA SER A 75 -0.92 -18.77 2.40
C SER A 75 -0.22 -19.70 1.40
N ARG A 76 -0.54 -19.55 0.09
CA ARG A 76 -0.05 -20.41 -0.98
C ARG A 76 1.35 -20.01 -1.48
N ASP A 77 1.68 -18.72 -1.45
CA ASP A 77 2.90 -18.16 -2.05
C ASP A 77 3.51 -17.10 -1.14
N LYS A 78 4.34 -17.54 -0.18
CA LYS A 78 5.04 -16.66 0.78
C LYS A 78 6.48 -16.32 0.34
N THR A 79 6.88 -16.73 -0.85
CA THR A 79 8.24 -16.55 -1.38
C THR A 79 8.29 -15.35 -2.33
N ASN A 80 9.46 -14.69 -2.38
CA ASN A 80 9.72 -13.56 -3.28
C ASN A 80 8.67 -12.44 -3.16
N CYS A 81 8.29 -12.11 -1.93
CA CYS A 81 7.38 -11.02 -1.64
C CYS A 81 8.13 -9.69 -1.48
N GLU A 82 7.50 -8.62 -1.93
CA GLU A 82 8.02 -7.25 -1.88
C GLU A 82 6.93 -6.30 -1.38
N ALA A 83 7.37 -5.28 -0.66
CA ALA A 83 6.57 -4.13 -0.27
C ALA A 83 7.05 -2.89 -1.04
N GLU A 84 6.11 -2.16 -1.63
CA GLU A 84 6.36 -0.95 -2.42
C GLU A 84 5.54 0.23 -1.87
N LEU A 85 6.19 1.37 -1.68
CA LEU A 85 5.55 2.64 -1.35
C LEU A 85 4.80 3.17 -2.58
N LYS A 86 3.46 3.22 -2.52
CA LYS A 86 2.62 3.75 -3.61
C LYS A 86 2.33 5.24 -3.50
N GLY A 87 2.44 5.81 -2.31
CA GLY A 87 2.22 7.24 -2.05
C GLY A 87 1.22 7.48 -0.94
N SER A 88 0.57 8.65 -0.94
CA SER A 88 -0.50 9.00 -0.01
C SER A 88 -1.46 9.98 -0.69
N PHE A 89 -2.48 10.44 0.03
CA PHE A 89 -3.33 11.57 -0.41
C PHE A 89 -2.52 12.84 -0.65
N LYS A 90 -1.37 12.96 0.02
CA LYS A 90 -0.37 13.99 -0.23
C LYS A 90 0.76 13.42 -1.08
N GLN A 91 1.31 14.23 -1.97
CA GLN A 91 2.45 13.84 -2.79
C GLN A 91 3.65 13.51 -1.89
N LEU A 92 4.22 12.32 -2.09
CA LEU A 92 5.43 11.85 -1.42
C LEU A 92 6.50 11.58 -2.47
N TYR A 93 7.76 11.77 -2.10
CA TYR A 93 8.92 11.49 -2.94
C TYR A 93 9.72 10.35 -2.33
N ALA A 94 10.25 9.45 -3.13
CA ALA A 94 11.13 8.40 -2.66
C ALA A 94 12.21 8.11 -3.69
N SER A 95 13.38 7.69 -3.23
CA SER A 95 14.42 7.19 -4.14
C SER A 95 14.05 5.77 -4.60
N ALA A 96 14.52 5.38 -5.78
CA ALA A 96 14.30 4.02 -6.31
C ALA A 96 14.81 2.91 -5.36
N LYS A 97 15.78 3.23 -4.49
CA LYS A 97 16.34 2.29 -3.50
C LYS A 97 15.47 2.15 -2.24
N ASN A 98 14.67 3.17 -1.93
CA ASN A 98 13.86 3.26 -0.71
C ASN A 98 12.36 3.07 -0.97
N VAL A 99 11.94 3.05 -2.24
CA VAL A 99 10.55 2.86 -2.63
C VAL A 99 10.11 1.40 -2.52
N LYS A 100 11.05 0.44 -2.57
CA LYS A 100 10.79 -1.00 -2.47
C LYS A 100 11.66 -1.67 -1.42
N SER A 101 11.10 -2.67 -0.75
CA SER A 101 11.81 -3.56 0.17
C SER A 101 11.34 -5.00 -0.04
N LYS A 102 12.27 -5.96 0.01
CA LYS A 102 11.90 -7.37 0.09
C LYS A 102 11.29 -7.68 1.45
N ILE A 103 10.33 -8.60 1.45
CA ILE A 103 9.73 -9.15 2.66
C ILE A 103 10.47 -10.45 2.99
N VAL A 104 10.98 -10.52 4.22
CA VAL A 104 11.78 -11.64 4.71
C VAL A 104 11.12 -12.26 5.94
N ASN A 105 11.33 -13.56 6.12
CA ASN A 105 10.88 -14.25 7.32
C ASN A 105 11.78 -13.86 8.49
N LEU A 106 11.19 -13.36 9.58
CA LEU A 106 11.91 -13.02 10.81
C LEU A 106 11.94 -14.19 11.79
N ALA A 107 10.79 -14.84 11.99
CA ALA A 107 10.65 -16.03 12.82
C ALA A 107 9.29 -16.70 12.60
N GLY A 108 9.26 -17.99 12.27
CA GLY A 108 8.02 -18.76 12.11
C GLY A 108 7.12 -18.14 11.03
N ASP A 109 5.91 -17.71 11.42
CA ASP A 109 4.95 -17.03 10.54
C ASP A 109 5.03 -15.50 10.58
N LYS A 110 6.07 -14.93 11.22
CA LYS A 110 6.29 -13.48 11.29
C LYS A 110 7.24 -13.03 10.19
N TYR A 111 6.77 -12.07 9.40
CA TYR A 111 7.51 -11.50 8.28
C TYR A 111 7.74 -10.01 8.50
N GLY A 112 8.83 -9.50 7.93
CA GLY A 112 9.17 -8.09 8.00
C GLY A 112 9.95 -7.60 6.80
N LEU A 113 10.32 -6.33 6.83
CA LEU A 113 11.04 -5.68 5.74
C LEU A 113 12.55 -5.90 5.88
N SER A 114 13.20 -6.26 4.78
CA SER A 114 14.66 -6.34 4.69
C SER A 114 15.35 -4.97 4.70
N SER A 115 14.68 -3.92 4.19
CA SER A 115 15.18 -2.56 4.17
C SER A 115 14.10 -1.56 4.59
N LYS A 116 14.51 -0.36 5.00
CA LYS A 116 13.57 0.69 5.40
C LYS A 116 12.93 1.31 4.16
N LEU A 117 11.62 1.45 4.19
CA LEU A 117 10.90 2.28 3.22
C LEU A 117 11.00 3.74 3.68
N ILE A 118 11.67 4.58 2.88
CA ILE A 118 11.96 5.97 3.23
C ILE A 118 11.41 6.90 2.17
N PHE A 119 10.63 7.88 2.61
CA PHE A 119 10.11 8.95 1.76
C PHE A 119 10.56 10.33 2.23
N LEU A 120 10.35 11.31 1.35
CA LEU A 120 10.50 12.73 1.59
C LEU A 120 9.15 13.41 1.35
N LYS A 121 8.83 14.38 2.19
CA LYS A 121 7.68 15.27 2.01
C LYS A 121 7.99 16.35 0.98
N SER A 122 9.22 16.84 0.95
CA SER A 122 9.66 17.92 0.06
C SER A 122 10.40 17.36 -1.15
N CYS A 123 10.17 17.98 -2.31
CA CYS A 123 10.94 17.64 -3.51
C CYS A 123 12.41 18.07 -3.31
N PRO A 124 13.40 17.17 -3.43
CA PRO A 124 14.80 17.54 -3.35
C PRO A 124 15.16 18.40 -4.58
N ARG A 125 15.52 19.67 -4.35
CA ARG A 125 15.86 20.65 -5.39
C ARG A 125 17.05 20.25 -6.29
N SER A 126 17.84 19.25 -5.88
CA SER A 126 19.02 18.77 -6.61
C SER A 126 18.72 17.65 -7.62
N LEU A 127 17.50 17.13 -7.68
CA LEU A 127 17.10 16.18 -8.72
C LEU A 127 16.50 16.98 -9.87
N GLY A 128 17.30 17.23 -10.91
CA GLY A 128 16.81 17.77 -12.18
C GLY A 128 15.63 16.96 -12.73
N SER A 129 14.81 17.61 -13.58
CA SER A 129 13.61 17.12 -14.26
C SER A 129 13.06 15.79 -13.72
N PHE A 130 12.28 15.87 -12.65
CA PHE A 130 11.43 14.76 -12.23
C PHE A 130 10.53 14.43 -13.43
N GLY A 131 10.64 13.22 -13.97
CA GLY A 131 9.79 12.77 -15.07
C GLY A 131 8.35 12.76 -14.60
N SER A 132 7.64 13.88 -14.83
CA SER A 132 6.20 13.95 -14.66
C SER A 132 5.59 12.79 -15.43
N SER A 133 4.74 11.99 -14.77
CA SER A 133 3.94 10.96 -15.44
C SER A 133 3.34 11.62 -16.67
N LYS A 134 3.83 11.24 -17.86
CA LYS A 134 3.27 11.76 -19.10
C LYS A 134 1.79 11.42 -19.04
N THR A 135 0.95 12.45 -18.99
CA THR A 135 -0.45 12.31 -19.31
C THR A 135 -0.46 11.61 -20.66
N VAL A 136 -0.97 10.38 -20.70
CA VAL A 136 -1.16 9.69 -21.97
C VAL A 136 -2.27 10.49 -22.63
N ASP A 137 -1.90 11.33 -23.60
CA ASP A 137 -2.85 12.01 -24.48
C ASP A 137 -3.55 10.92 -25.28
N LEU A 138 -4.63 10.40 -24.71
CA LEU A 138 -5.57 9.54 -25.41
C LEU A 138 -6.15 10.36 -26.57
N PRO A 139 -6.15 9.84 -27.81
CA PRO A 139 -6.78 10.54 -28.92
C PRO A 139 -8.24 10.80 -28.55
N VAL A 140 -8.64 12.07 -28.63
CA VAL A 140 -9.99 12.51 -28.29
C VAL A 140 -10.98 11.77 -29.20
N PRO A 141 -11.97 11.05 -28.67
CA PRO A 141 -13.01 10.43 -29.48
C PRO A 141 -13.71 11.52 -30.31
N PRO A 142 -13.99 11.29 -31.61
CA PRO A 142 -14.68 12.26 -32.48
C PRO A 142 -16.03 12.75 -31.91
N GLU A 143 -16.61 11.97 -30.99
CA GLU A 143 -17.91 12.18 -30.35
C GLU A 143 -17.94 13.33 -29.31
N TRP A 144 -16.78 13.83 -28.84
CA TRP A 144 -16.70 14.68 -27.64
C TRP A 144 -16.86 16.19 -27.86
N GLY A 145 -17.34 16.63 -29.03
CA GLY A 145 -17.52 18.06 -29.29
C GLY A 145 -16.22 18.86 -29.14
N LEU A 146 -16.33 20.19 -29.04
CA LEU A 146 -15.19 21.12 -29.07
C LEU A 146 -14.03 20.65 -28.18
N ALA A 147 -12.88 20.38 -28.80
CA ALA A 147 -11.66 20.06 -28.09
C ALA A 147 -11.32 21.19 -27.08
N PRO A 148 -10.75 20.86 -25.91
CA PRO A 148 -10.27 21.87 -24.98
C PRO A 148 -9.39 22.88 -25.72
N THR A 149 -9.63 24.17 -25.47
CA THR A 149 -9.02 25.31 -26.19
C THR A 149 -7.49 25.35 -26.12
N SER A 150 -6.86 24.49 -25.33
CA SER A 150 -5.41 24.29 -25.28
C SER A 150 -4.80 23.70 -26.56
N TYR A 151 -5.59 23.05 -27.43
CA TYR A 151 -5.12 22.58 -28.75
C TYR A 151 -5.21 23.65 -29.84
N TYR A 152 -5.89 24.77 -29.57
CA TYR A 152 -5.95 25.93 -30.46
C TYR A 152 -5.09 27.05 -29.88
N LEU A 153 -3.78 26.83 -29.81
CA LEU A 153 -2.85 27.96 -29.72
C LEU A 153 -2.87 28.67 -31.08
N PRO A 154 -3.40 29.91 -31.19
CA PRO A 154 -3.27 30.64 -32.43
C PRO A 154 -1.80 30.97 -32.59
N PHE A 155 -1.19 30.46 -33.66
CA PHE A 155 0.04 31.00 -34.19
C PHE A 155 -0.23 32.48 -34.44
N LEU A 156 0.29 33.36 -33.59
CA LEU A 156 0.34 34.79 -33.85
C LEU A 156 1.55 34.99 -34.77
N PRO A 157 1.38 35.18 -36.09
CA PRO A 157 2.52 35.55 -36.93
C PRO A 157 3.01 36.90 -36.41
N ILE A 158 4.25 36.95 -35.95
CA ILE A 158 4.94 38.21 -35.65
C ILE A 158 5.15 38.90 -37.00
N ILE A 159 4.17 39.70 -37.42
CA ILE A 159 4.27 40.58 -38.57
C ILE A 159 4.99 41.85 -38.10
N GLY A 160 6.22 42.01 -38.60
CA GLY A 160 6.88 43.29 -38.85
C GLY A 160 6.93 44.29 -37.70
N ILE A 161 7.97 44.20 -36.88
CA ILE A 161 8.52 45.37 -36.18
C ILE A 161 9.58 45.98 -37.11
N PRO A 162 9.36 47.16 -37.74
CA PRO A 162 10.44 47.97 -38.27
C PRO A 162 11.22 48.69 -37.16
#